data_AF-A0A0C2VN31-F1
#
_entry.id   AF-A0A0C2VN31-F1
#
_cell.length_a   1.000
_cell.length_b   1.000
_cell.length_c   1.000
_cell.angle_alpha   90.00
_cell.angle_beta   90.00
_cell.angle_gamma   90.00
#
_symmetry.space_group_name_H-M   'P 1'
#
loop_
_entity.id
_entity.type
_entity.pdbx_description
1 polymer ?
#
loop_
_entity_poly.entity_id
_entity_poly.type
_entity_poly.pdbx_seq_one_letter_code
_entity_poly.pdbx_strand_id
1 'polypeptide(L)' 'MRVQPAMIAINVIFAALTGFWTIQNIVRGDYAMGTLLGFLCVINTFIAVRRYQIAKLHEQCNQ' A
#
# COMPACT_ATOMS: atom_id res chain seq x y z
N MET A 1 -20.34 4.58 -8.37
CA MET A 1 -18.96 5.05 -8.06
C MET A 1 -17.97 3.89 -8.27
N ARG A 2 -17.36 3.74 -9.47
CA ARG A 2 -16.48 2.61 -9.82
C ARG A 2 -14.97 2.86 -9.58
N VAL A 3 -14.60 4.05 -9.11
CA VAL A 3 -13.20 4.48 -8.97
C VAL A 3 -12.53 3.95 -7.69
N GLN A 4 -13.31 3.59 -6.68
CA GLN A 4 -12.81 3.11 -5.39
C GLN A 4 -12.04 1.78 -5.46
N PRO A 5 -12.50 0.72 -6.17
CA PRO A 5 -11.75 -0.54 -6.25
C PRO A 5 -10.45 -0.40 -7.06
N ALA A 6 -10.46 0.41 -8.13
CA ALA A 6 -9.27 0.65 -8.95
C ALA A 6 -8.14 1.32 -8.13
N MET A 7 -8.50 2.26 -7.25
CA MET A 7 -7.53 2.98 -6.42
C MET A 7 -6.88 2.08 -5.35
N ILE A 8 -7.60 1.07 -4.85
CA ILE A 8 -7.07 0.05 -3.93
C ILE A 8 -6.08 -0.86 -4.65
N ALA A 9 -6.43 -1.36 -5.84
CA ALA A 9 -5.55 -2.23 -6.63
C ALA A 9 -4.22 -1.53 -6.96
N ILE A 10 -4.27 -0.26 -7.35
CA ILE A 10 -3.08 0.55 -7.60
C ILE A 10 -2.21 0.66 -6.35
N ASN A 11 -2.79 0.98 -5.19
CA ASN A 11 -2.01 1.08 -3.94
C ASN A 11 -1.34 -0.23 -3.53
N VAL A 12 -1.99 -1.38 -3.74
CA VAL A 12 -1.41 -2.70 -3.44
C VAL A 12 -0.22 -2.99 -4.37
N ILE A 13 -0.38 -2.74 -5.67
CA ILE A 13 0.71 -2.89 -6.66
C ILE A 13 1.87 -1.95 -6.31
N PHE A 14 1.56 -0.71 -5.94
CA PHE A 14 2.55 0.28 -5.55
C PHE A 14 3.29 -0.14 -4.27
N ALA A 15 2.59 -0.67 -3.26
CA ALA A 15 3.20 -1.19 -2.04
C ALA A 15 4.13 -2.37 -2.33
N ALA A 16 3.76 -3.31 -3.20
CA ALA A 16 4.62 -4.43 -3.58
C ALA A 16 5.90 -3.97 -4.29
N LEU A 17 5.78 -3.06 -5.26
CA LEU A 17 6.93 -2.47 -5.96
C LEU A 17 7.84 -1.68 -5.01
N THR A 18 7.25 -0.86 -4.13
CA THR A 18 8.00 -0.05 -3.16
C THR A 18 8.70 -0.94 -2.13
N GLY A 19 8.06 -2.02 -1.68
CA GLY A 19 8.66 -3.01 -0.78
C GLY A 19 9.82 -3.75 -1.41
N PHE A 20 9.69 -4.21 -2.66
CA PHE A 20 10.78 -4.83 -3.40
C PHE A 20 11.98 -3.88 -3.55
N TRP A 21 11.70 -2.62 -3.90
CA TRP A 21 12.73 -1.61 -4.07
C TRP A 21 13.40 -1.22 -2.75
N THR A 22 12.63 -1.22 -1.64
CA THR A 22 13.15 -1.04 -0.28
C THR A 22 14.18 -2.10 0.06
N ILE A 23 13.85 -3.38 -0.15
CA ILE A 23 14.76 -4.49 0.13
C ILE A 23 16.02 -4.37 -0.72
N GLN A 24 15.88 -4.01 -2.00
CA GLN A 24 17.01 -3.82 -2.90
C GLN A 24 17.96 -2.69 -2.47
N ASN A 25 17.43 -1.58 -1.94
CA ASN A 25 18.22 -0.48 -1.39
C ASN A 25 18.92 -0.84 -0.08
N ILE A 26 18.26 -1.63 0.79
CA ILE A 26 18.89 -2.17 2.00
C ILE A 26 20.07 -3.07 1.62
N VAL A 27 19.91 -3.93 0.60
CA VAL A 27 20.98 -4.80 0.08
C VAL A 27 22.11 -4.00 -0.57
N ARG A 28 21.82 -2.86 -1.21
CA ARG A 28 22.84 -1.93 -1.74
C ARG A 28 23.60 -1.15 -0.66
N GLY A 29 23.17 -1.21 0.60
CA GLY A 29 23.80 -0.48 1.71
C GLY A 29 23.27 0.94 1.91
N ASP A 30 22.26 1.36 1.13
CA ASP A 30 21.60 2.66 1.27
C ASP A 30 20.46 2.58 2.31
N TYR A 31 20.84 2.42 3.57
CA TYR A 31 19.91 2.25 4.69
C TYR A 31 18.99 3.45 4.89
N ALA A 32 19.46 4.67 4.63
CA ALA A 32 18.62 5.89 4.73
C ALA A 32 17.46 5.86 3.73
N MET A 33 17.75 5.45 2.49
CA MET A 33 16.78 5.38 1.40
C MET A 33 15.84 4.20 1.59
N GLY A 34 16.36 3.05 2.03
CA GLY A 34 15.56 1.88 2.40
C GLY A 34 14.59 2.16 3.55
N THR A 35 15.03 2.88 4.59
CA THR A 35 14.15 3.22 5.73
C THR A 35 13.00 4.14 5.30
N LEU A 36 13.29 5.16 4.48
CA LEU A 36 12.28 6.06 3.91
C LEU A 36 11.27 5.31 3.03
N LEU A 37 11.73 4.47 2.12
CA LEU A 37 10.87 3.68 1.24
C LEU A 37 10.03 2.66 2.03
N GLY A 38 10.62 2.01 3.04
CA GLY A 38 9.91 1.11 3.94
C GLY A 38 8.81 1.83 4.72
N PHE A 39 9.10 3.01 5.25
CA PHE A 39 8.12 3.83 5.96
C PHE A 39 6.96 4.26 5.04
N LEU A 40 7.26 4.72 3.82
CA LEU A 40 6.25 5.06 2.81
C LEU A 40 5.41 3.84 2.42
N CYS A 41 6.03 2.66 2.30
CA CYS A 41 5.33 1.41 2.02
C CYS A 41 4.33 1.07 3.12
N VAL A 42 4.74 1.15 4.40
CA VAL A 42 3.87 0.88 5.55
C VAL A 42 2.69 1.85 5.60
N ILE A 43 2.92 3.15 5.37
CA ILE A 43 1.84 4.14 5.30
C ILE A 43 0.86 3.81 4.16
N ASN A 44 1.38 3.47 2.97
CA ASN A 44 0.54 3.13 1.82
C ASN A 44 -0.31 1.89 2.08
N THR A 45 0.29 0.84 2.66
CA THR A 45 -0.42 -0.38 3.05
C THR A 45 -1.48 -0.07 4.11
N PHE A 46 -1.17 0.75 5.11
CA PHE A 46 -2.13 1.15 6.14
C PHE A 46 -3.34 1.88 5.55
N ILE A 47 -3.12 2.85 4.66
CA ILE A 47 -4.19 3.56 3.96
C ILE A 47 -5.02 2.60 3.10
N ALA A 48 -4.37 1.69 2.38
CA ALA A 48 -5.05 0.68 1.56
C ALA A 48 -5.94 -0.24 2.41
N VAL A 49 -5.45 -0.73 3.55
CA VAL A 49 -6.21 -1.58 4.48
C VAL A 49 -7.42 -0.84 5.05
N ARG A 50 -7.24 0.41 5.48
CA ARG A 50 -8.34 1.23 6.01
C ARG A 50 -9.41 1.50 4.94
N ARG A 51 -9.00 1.78 3.70
CA ARG A 51 -9.94 1.91 2.58
C ARG A 51 -10.66 0.59 2.26
N TYR A 52 -9.95 -0.54 2.35
CA TYR A 52 -10.54 -1.85 2.14
C TYR A 52 -11.62 -2.16 3.20
N GLN A 53 -11.37 -1.81 4.46
CA GLN A 53 -12.38 -1.96 5.53
C GLN A 53 -13.64 -1.13 5.27
N ILE A 54 -13.49 0.11 4.79
CA ILE A 54 -14.64 0.97 4.43
C ILE A 54 -15.42 0.38 3.26
N ALA A 55 -14.74 -0.12 2.23
CA ALA A 55 -15.38 -0.78 1.09
C ALA A 55 -16.15 -2.04 1.52
N LYS A 56 -15.53 -2.87 2.37
CA LYS A 56 -16.14 -4.10 2.89
C LYS A 56 -17.36 -3.83 3.79
N LEU A 57 -17.31 -2.78 4.62
CA LEU A 57 -18.45 -2.31 5.41
C LEU A 57 -19.61 -1.82 4.53
N HIS A 58 -19.30 -1.11 3.44
CA HIS A 58 -20.31 -0.66 2.48
C HIS A 58 -20.98 -1.83 1.74
N GLU A 59 -20.23 -2.88 1.45
CA GLU A 59 -20.74 -4.10 0.81
C GLU A 59 -21.63 -4.91 1.77
N GLN A 60 -21.26 -4.99 3.05
CA GLN A 60 -22.08 -5.66 4.08
C GLN A 60 -23.33 -4.86 4.50
N CYS A 61 -23.31 -3.53 4.43
CA CYS A 61 -24.45 -2.68 4.76
C CYS A 61 -25.50 -2.62 3.63
N ASN A 62 -25.12 -3.02 2.41
CA ASN A 62 -25.98 -2.99 1.21
C ASN A 62 -26.48 -4.40 0.80
N GLN A 63 -26.28 -5.41 1.64
CA GLN A 63 -26.98 -6.71 1.58
C GLN A 63 -28.08 -6.75 2.65
#